data_AF-A0A918CW65-F1
#
_entry.id   AF-A0A918CW65-F1
#
_cell.length_a   1.000
_cell.length_b   1.000
_cell.length_c   1.000
_cell.angle_alpha   90.00
_cell.angle_beta   90.00
_cell.angle_gamma   90.00
#
_symmetry.space_group_name_H-M   'P 1'
#
loop_
_entity.id
_entity.type
_entity.pdbx_description
1 polymer ?
#
loop_
_entity_poly.entity_id
_entity_poly.type
_entity_poly.pdbx_seq_one_letter_code
_entity_poly.pdbx_strand_id
1 'polypeptide(L)'
;MTSFPMSPCQRPSCPFPRKQQTTPDGKSKLPRYCSADCSVYMIRARRALRRNDGVEAAELVRLWDALNARKRPTDHIDEVFARPDKTG
;
A
#
# COMPACT_ATOMS: atom_id res chain seq x y z
N MET A 1 8.69 -28.85 5.65
CA MET A 1 8.41 -27.57 4.94
C MET A 1 7.97 -26.56 5.99
N THR A 2 8.88 -25.67 6.43
CA THR A 2 8.58 -24.67 7.45
C THR A 2 7.80 -23.52 6.83
N SER A 3 6.48 -23.56 6.97
CA SER A 3 5.59 -22.45 6.64
C SER A 3 5.88 -21.31 7.63
N PHE A 4 6.77 -20.38 7.25
CA PHE A 4 6.92 -19.14 8.01
C PHE A 4 5.55 -18.46 8.09
N PRO A 5 5.03 -18.11 9.27
CA PRO A 5 3.77 -17.40 9.38
C PRO A 5 3.93 -16.07 8.65
N MET A 6 3.31 -15.98 7.48
CA MET A 6 3.41 -14.79 6.68
C MET A 6 2.71 -13.67 7.42
N SER A 7 3.50 -12.73 7.94
CA SER A 7 3.01 -11.61 8.73
C SER A 7 2.03 -10.79 7.89
N PRO A 8 0.74 -10.66 8.28
CA PRO A 8 -0.26 -10.00 7.45
C PRO A 8 0.03 -8.52 7.28
N CYS A 9 -0.37 -7.94 6.14
CA CYS A 9 -0.33 -6.50 5.94
C CYS A 9 -1.22 -5.78 6.96
N GLN A 10 -0.76 -4.64 7.50
CA GLN A 10 -1.57 -3.87 8.44
C GLN A 10 -2.61 -2.95 7.76
N ARG A 11 -2.73 -2.96 6.42
CA ARG A 11 -3.87 -2.35 5.74
C ARG A 11 -5.06 -3.32 5.91
N PRO A 12 -6.22 -2.89 6.45
CA PRO A 12 -7.34 -3.79 6.63
C PRO A 12 -7.78 -4.37 5.29
N SER A 13 -8.29 -5.60 5.31
CA SER A 13 -8.74 -6.36 4.13
C SER A 13 -7.69 -6.61 3.03
N CYS A 14 -6.41 -6.30 3.28
CA CYS A 14 -5.35 -6.60 2.33
C CYS A 14 -5.02 -8.11 2.35
N PRO A 15 -5.16 -8.83 1.22
CA PRO A 15 -4.93 -10.28 1.17
C PRO A 15 -3.43 -10.64 1.18
N PHE A 16 -2.56 -9.65 0.95
CA PHE A 16 -1.14 -9.90 0.76
C PHE A 16 -0.33 -9.93 2.07
N PRO A 17 0.64 -10.86 2.16
CA PRO A 17 1.58 -10.90 3.27
C PRO A 17 2.63 -9.78 3.18
N ARG A 18 3.24 -9.46 4.32
CA ARG A 18 4.42 -8.60 4.38
C ARG A 18 5.66 -9.41 4.01
N LYS A 19 6.50 -8.84 3.14
CA LYS A 19 7.79 -9.43 2.77
C LYS A 19 8.90 -8.73 3.56
N GLN A 20 9.81 -9.50 4.16
CA GLN A 20 11.05 -8.92 4.69
C GLN A 20 11.83 -8.27 3.55
N GLN A 21 12.34 -7.07 3.82
CA GLN A 21 13.17 -6.31 2.89
C GLN A 21 14.57 -6.17 3.50
N THR A 22 15.59 -6.46 2.70
CA THR A 22 16.98 -6.19 3.06
C THR A 22 17.26 -4.72 2.79
N THR A 23 17.73 -4.00 3.81
CA THR A 23 18.16 -2.61 3.67
C THR A 23 19.56 -2.56 3.03
N PRO A 24 19.98 -1.40 2.47
CA PRO A 24 21.33 -1.23 1.92
C PRO A 24 22.45 -1.56 2.93
N ASP A 25 22.20 -1.37 4.22
CA ASP A 25 23.13 -1.71 5.32
C ASP A 25 23.18 -3.21 5.67
N GLY A 26 22.56 -4.08 4.86
CA GLY A 26 22.52 -5.53 5.08
C GLY A 26 21.56 -5.99 6.19
N LYS A 27 20.79 -5.08 6.81
CA LYS A 27 19.82 -5.42 7.87
C LYS A 27 18.50 -5.87 7.25
N SER A 28 17.84 -6.84 7.88
CA SER A 28 16.49 -7.26 7.49
C SER A 28 15.45 -6.42 8.24
N LYS A 29 14.53 -5.80 7.50
CA LYS A 29 13.40 -5.06 8.06
C LYS A 29 12.09 -5.66 7.57
N LEU A 30 11.15 -5.89 8.49
CA LEU A 30 9.77 -6.20 8.13
C LEU A 30 8.97 -4.89 8.06
N PRO A 31 8.55 -4.43 6.86
CA PRO A 31 7.77 -3.21 6.73
C PRO A 31 6.42 -3.35 7.45
N ARG A 32 5.72 -2.23 7.66
CA ARG A 32 4.38 -2.22 8.26
C ARG A 32 3.29 -2.67 7.28
N TYR A 33 3.53 -2.45 5.98
CA TYR A 33 2.61 -2.74 4.89
C TYR A 33 3.28 -3.65 3.85
N CYS A 34 2.48 -4.37 3.06
CA CYS A 34 3.01 -5.24 2.00
C CYS A 34 3.62 -4.47 0.82
N SER A 35 3.19 -3.23 0.60
CA SER A 35 3.70 -2.35 -0.47
C SER A 35 3.62 -0.87 -0.08
N ALA A 36 4.36 -0.04 -0.83
CA ALA A 36 4.37 1.41 -0.68
C ALA A 36 2.97 1.99 -0.86
N ASP A 37 2.20 1.49 -1.81
CA ASP A 37 0.84 1.97 -2.12
C ASP A 37 -0.11 1.78 -0.94
N CYS A 38 -0.03 0.63 -0.26
CA CYS A 38 -0.79 0.39 0.98
C CYS A 38 -0.42 1.39 2.08
N SER A 39 0.84 1.84 2.12
CA SER A 39 1.30 2.84 3.08
C SER A 39 0.80 4.24 2.72
N VAL A 40 0.85 4.62 1.43
CA VAL A 40 0.36 5.89 0.92
C VAL A 40 -1.15 6.01 1.12
N TYR A 41 -1.90 4.95 0.80
CA TYR A 41 -3.34 4.87 1.07
C TYR A 41 -3.66 5.18 2.53
N MET A 42 -2.99 4.51 3.47
CA MET A 42 -3.24 4.71 4.89
C MET A 42 -2.89 6.13 5.37
N ILE A 43 -1.87 6.76 4.78
CA ILE A 43 -1.51 8.15 5.08
C ILE A 43 -2.60 9.10 4.56
N ARG A 44 -3.06 8.91 3.32
CA ARG A 44 -4.14 9.71 2.71
C ARG A 44 -5.44 9.55 3.48
N ALA A 45 -5.85 8.33 3.82
CA ALA A 45 -7.03 8.05 4.65
C ALA A 45 -7.02 8.80 5.99
N ARG A 46 -5.89 8.77 6.71
CA ARG A 46 -5.74 9.53 7.96
C ARG A 46 -5.75 11.04 7.75
N ARG A 47 -5.34 11.55 6.59
CA ARG A 47 -5.40 12.98 6.26
C ARG A 47 -6.83 13.39 5.91
N ALA A 48 -7.52 12.60 5.08
CA ALA A 48 -8.92 12.83 4.71
C ALA A 48 -9.82 12.91 5.95
N LEU A 49 -9.70 11.94 6.86
CA LEU A 49 -10.45 11.93 8.13
C LEU A 49 -10.15 13.16 8.99
N ARG A 50 -8.88 13.57 9.11
CA ARG A 50 -8.51 14.76 9.89
C ARG A 50 -8.99 16.07 9.28
N ARG A 51 -9.12 16.12 7.96
CA ARG A 51 -9.56 17.31 7.22
C ARG A 51 -11.06 17.33 6.97
N ASN A 52 -11.78 16.26 7.35
CA ASN A 52 -13.17 16.03 6.99
C ASN A 52 -13.43 16.22 5.47
N ASP A 53 -12.49 15.75 4.66
CA ASP A 53 -12.51 15.93 3.21
C ASP A 53 -13.29 14.79 2.55
N GLY A 54 -14.55 15.07 2.21
CA GLY A 54 -15.45 14.09 1.59
C GLY A 54 -15.04 13.70 0.17
N VAL A 55 -14.36 14.57 -0.57
CA VAL A 55 -13.90 14.28 -1.93
C VAL A 55 -12.73 13.30 -1.87
N GLU A 56 -11.74 13.59 -1.03
CA GLU A 56 -10.62 12.69 -0.80
C GLU A 56 -11.10 11.34 -0.22
N ALA A 57 -12.11 11.34 0.65
CA ALA A 57 -12.73 10.12 1.16
C ALA A 57 -13.35 9.27 0.04
N ALA A 58 -14.03 9.87 -0.94
CA ALA A 58 -14.59 9.16 -2.08
C ALA A 58 -13.49 8.55 -2.97
N GLU A 59 -12.41 9.29 -3.23
CA GLU A 59 -11.26 8.76 -3.98
C GLU A 59 -10.61 7.59 -3.24
N LEU A 60 -10.50 7.65 -1.91
CA LEU A 60 -9.96 6.55 -1.11
C LEU A 60 -10.79 5.28 -1.23
N VAL A 61 -12.12 5.36 -1.37
CA VAL A 61 -12.95 4.17 -1.63
C VAL A 61 -12.56 3.51 -2.96
N ARG A 62 -12.37 4.29 -4.03
CA ARG A 62 -11.92 3.74 -5.32
C ARG A 62 -10.52 3.10 -5.21
N LEU A 63 -9.60 3.79 -4.54
CA LEU A 63 -8.25 3.28 -4.32
C LEU A 63 -8.24 1.99 -3.48
N TRP A 64 -9.15 1.87 -2.52
CA TRP A 64 -9.29 0.67 -1.71
C TRP A 64 -9.61 -0.56 -2.55
N ASP A 65 -10.57 -0.43 -3.45
CA ASP A 65 -11.00 -1.50 -4.36
C ASP A 65 -9.89 -1.85 -5.34
N ALA A 66 -9.24 -0.84 -5.93
CA ALA A 66 -8.08 -1.05 -6.81
C ALA A 66 -6.95 -1.80 -6.10
N LEU A 67 -6.63 -1.43 -4.85
CA LEU A 67 -5.60 -2.11 -4.05
C LEU A 67 -5.93 -3.56 -3.71
N ASN A 68 -7.22 -3.88 -3.57
CA ASN A 68 -7.70 -5.24 -3.29
C ASN A 68 -7.80 -6.09 -4.55
N ALA A 69 -8.08 -5.48 -5.71
CA ALA A 69 -8.18 -6.17 -7.00
C ALA A 69 -6.82 -6.60 -7.57
N ARG A 70 -5.70 -6.10 -7.01
CA ARG A 70 -4.35 -6.49 -7.45
C ARG A 70 -4.14 -8.00 -7.35
N LYS A 71 -3.30 -8.54 -8.22
CA LYS A 71 -2.89 -9.95 -8.19
C LYS A 71 -1.61 -10.13 -7.40
N ARG A 72 -0.78 -9.09 -7.31
CA ARG A 72 0.49 -9.08 -6.58
C ARG A 72 0.61 -7.81 -5.73
N PRO A 73 1.35 -7.87 -4.60
CA PRO A 73 1.53 -6.72 -3.72
C PRO A 73 2.27 -5.55 -4.40
N THR A 74 3.10 -5.84 -5.41
CA THR A 74 3.89 -4.86 -6.16
C THR A 74 3.21 -4.38 -7.44
N ASP A 75 2.00 -4.85 -7.76
CA ASP A 75 1.28 -4.34 -8.92
C ASP A 75 0.98 -2.86 -8.68
N HIS A 76 1.38 -2.04 -9.63
CA HIS A 76 1.19 -0.60 -9.59
C HIS A 76 -0.27 -0.25 -9.81
N ILE A 77 -0.73 0.81 -9.16
CA ILE A 77 -2.04 1.41 -9.40
C ILE A 77 -1.77 2.79 -9.95
N ASP A 78 -2.05 2.97 -11.24
CA ASP A 78 -1.76 4.21 -11.98
C ASP A 78 -2.47 5.43 -11.34
N GLU A 79 -3.53 5.22 -10.56
CA GLU A 79 -4.30 6.26 -9.88
C GLU A 79 -3.71 6.72 -8.53
N VAL A 80 -2.86 5.90 -7.87
CA VAL A 80 -2.26 6.26 -6.55
C VAL A 80 -1.02 7.13 -6.72
N PHE A 81 -0.28 6.90 -7.80
CA PHE A 81 0.89 7.68 -8.18
C PHE A 81 0.64 8.07 -9.62
N ALA A 82 0.19 9.32 -9.85
CA ALA A 82 0.41 9.91 -11.16
C ALA A 82 1.88 9.64 -11.49
N ARG A 83 2.13 8.84 -12.54
CA ARG A 83 3.49 8.74 -13.07
C ARG A 83 3.94 10.18 -13.27
N PRO A 84 5.11 10.60 -12.77
CA PRO A 84 5.64 11.87 -13.23
C PRO A 84 5.66 11.75 -14.75
N ASP A 85 4.88 12.60 -15.42
CA ASP A 85 4.83 12.64 -16.87
C ASP A 85 6.28 12.64 -17.34
N LYS A 86 6.67 11.58 -18.06
CA LYS A 86 7.88 11.64 -18.87
C LYS A 86 7.53 12.56 -20.03
N THR A 87 7.42 13.86 -19.75
CA THR A 87 7.47 14.90 -20.77
C THR A 87 8.90 14.88 -21.28
N GLY A 88 9.13 14.08 -22.32
CA GLY A 88 10.27 14.20 -23.20
C GLY A 88 10.03 15.32 -24.20
#